data_AF-A0A8F5VPD9-F1
#
_entry.id   AF-A0A8F5VPD9-F1
#
_cell.length_a   1.000
_cell.length_b   1.000
_cell.length_c   1.000
_cell.angle_alpha   90.00
_cell.angle_beta   90.00
_cell.angle_gamma   90.00
#
_symmetry.space_group_name_H-M   'P 1'
#
loop_
_entity.id
_entity.type
_entity.pdbx_description
1 polymer ?
#
loop_
_entity_poly.entity_id
_entity_poly.type
_entity_poly.pdbx_seq_one_letter_code
_entity_poly.pdbx_strand_id
1 'polypeptide(L)'
;MQYNSVPPVLGDTGKGKSRFLKVISDLCFYPIRASGASSLSGIMRFKEKWMGTLLIDESDLKGDQSDPLVKYLNLGFEKDNPFLLTDKGDLSKIHIFDPFGPKLIAMRQPFRDSATEGRCLSFSPDETTREDIPPELPSRYTDEVAEIRALIARFTLEHWSEVSEDCMLSCNGMGIEGRLKQMARPLSVILTLFPDGQERFLQYLNARQKEIRRTRAESMEGGMFNYALSLAQGEEDLMGDPEFGKYYYEGRIQVVLPKMIAEGLKCSSRTVTRTLGGIDMELRQKRIQTAKGIKNVRALFVPSRKKWIEIMQRYYFDESGGEIPECPECMKGPEYHTRQSGISDRSSSSEPVPSVGEISGRSDERSEHISEDTSAGRESSIQSEITTLREFLSYHGLDPDLSVDEYVPVPTENMVDIFCRCKGCGEPDRLSQLYWIPGRPYNQVCQKHYDEMKNLNEKEKKL
;
A
#
# COMPACT_ATOMS: atom_id res chain seq x y z
N MET A 1 18.54 1.47 -1.94
CA MET A 1 17.32 2.30 -1.93
C MET A 1 16.30 1.83 -2.96
N GLN A 2 15.24 1.19 -2.47
CA GLN A 2 14.11 0.67 -3.25
C GLN A 2 12.99 1.70 -3.50
N TYR A 3 13.03 2.85 -2.81
CA TYR A 3 11.96 3.86 -2.82
C TYR A 3 12.52 5.24 -3.16
N ASN A 4 11.76 6.04 -3.91
CA ASN A 4 12.06 7.45 -4.15
C ASN A 4 10.92 8.34 -3.67
N SER A 5 11.28 9.42 -2.97
CA SER A 5 10.34 10.41 -2.50
C SER A 5 10.21 11.57 -3.48
N VAL A 6 8.99 11.93 -3.84
CA VAL A 6 8.66 12.99 -4.80
C VAL A 6 8.12 14.18 -4.01
N PRO A 7 8.74 15.37 -3.98
CA PRO A 7 8.13 16.51 -3.32
C PRO A 7 7.26 17.32 -4.30
N PRO A 8 5.92 17.22 -4.25
CA PRO A 8 5.08 18.16 -4.97
C PRO A 8 5.03 19.49 -4.24
N VAL A 9 5.10 20.56 -5.01
CA VAL A 9 4.96 21.92 -4.51
C VAL A 9 3.52 22.34 -4.79
N LEU A 10 2.74 22.49 -3.72
CA LEU A 10 1.31 22.82 -3.79
C LEU A 10 1.10 24.30 -3.46
N GLY A 11 0.15 24.96 -4.12
CA GLY A 11 -0.28 26.29 -3.70
C GLY A 11 -0.88 27.14 -4.82
N ASP A 12 -1.45 28.28 -4.46
CA ASP A 12 -2.10 29.20 -5.39
C ASP A 12 -1.10 30.11 -6.12
N THR A 13 -1.54 30.74 -7.21
CA THR A 13 -0.76 31.71 -8.00
C THR A 13 -0.19 32.80 -7.10
N GLY A 14 1.07 33.21 -7.31
CA GLY A 14 1.73 34.25 -6.51
C GLY A 14 2.58 33.74 -5.33
N LYS A 15 2.42 32.49 -4.88
CA LYS A 15 3.17 31.93 -3.73
C LYS A 15 4.60 31.43 -4.04
N GLY A 16 5.27 31.97 -5.06
CA GLY A 16 6.67 31.63 -5.37
C GLY A 16 6.93 30.20 -5.89
N LYS A 17 5.92 29.38 -6.20
CA LYS A 17 6.07 27.97 -6.63
C LYS A 17 6.99 27.79 -7.84
N SER A 18 6.83 28.61 -8.88
CA SER A 18 7.66 28.53 -10.09
C SER A 18 9.12 28.89 -9.78
N ARG A 19 9.36 29.84 -8.86
CA ARG A 19 10.69 30.18 -8.38
C ARG A 19 11.30 29.02 -7.60
N PHE A 20 10.56 28.43 -6.66
CA PHE A 20 11.00 27.27 -5.90
C PHE A 20 11.35 26.10 -6.82
N LEU A 21 10.45 25.72 -7.74
CA LEU A 21 10.67 24.62 -8.67
C LEU A 21 11.90 24.87 -9.53
N LYS A 22 12.09 26.10 -10.03
CA LYS A 22 13.28 26.49 -10.79
C LYS A 22 14.56 26.33 -9.96
N VAL A 23 14.60 26.87 -8.75
CA VAL A 23 15.81 26.85 -7.89
C VAL A 23 16.17 25.42 -7.51
N ILE A 24 15.23 24.63 -7.01
CA ILE A 24 15.48 23.25 -6.63
C ILE A 24 15.89 22.41 -7.85
N SER A 25 15.23 22.62 -8.99
CA SER A 25 15.59 21.97 -10.25
C SER A 25 17.01 22.26 -10.68
N ASP A 26 17.43 23.53 -10.62
CA ASP A 26 18.77 23.93 -11.04
C ASP A 26 19.85 23.30 -10.14
N LEU A 27 19.51 22.90 -8.90
CA LEU A 27 20.39 22.16 -7.97
C LEU A 27 20.41 20.65 -8.18
N CYS A 28 19.37 20.07 -8.80
CA CYS A 28 19.27 18.63 -9.01
C CYS A 28 20.33 18.08 -9.98
N PHE A 29 20.61 16.79 -9.86
CA PHE A 29 21.42 16.06 -10.84
C PHE A 29 20.61 15.83 -12.13
N TYR A 30 21.13 16.34 -13.25
CA TYR A 30 20.51 16.32 -14.58
C TYR A 30 18.99 16.62 -14.56
N PRO A 31 18.58 17.87 -14.30
CA PRO A 31 17.16 18.21 -14.32
C PRO A 31 16.60 18.09 -15.74
N ILE A 32 15.56 17.28 -15.89
CA ILE A 32 14.85 17.06 -17.15
C ILE A 32 13.53 17.81 -17.08
N ARG A 33 13.41 18.90 -17.84
CA ARG A 33 12.17 19.69 -17.92
C ARG A 33 11.23 19.12 -18.97
N ALA A 34 10.06 18.68 -18.54
CA ALA A 34 8.99 18.23 -19.41
C ALA A 34 8.07 19.39 -19.87
N SER A 35 8.57 20.61 -20.05
CA SER A 35 7.68 21.77 -20.18
C SER A 35 6.76 21.73 -21.42
N GLY A 36 5.44 21.71 -21.21
CA GLY A 36 4.39 22.40 -21.97
C GLY A 36 4.07 21.94 -23.40
N ALA A 37 4.95 21.18 -24.06
CA ALA A 37 4.76 20.72 -25.44
C ALA A 37 5.38 19.34 -25.75
N SER A 38 5.92 18.64 -24.74
CA SER A 38 6.49 17.31 -24.94
C SER A 38 5.42 16.24 -24.77
N SER A 39 5.22 15.40 -25.78
CA SER A 39 4.36 14.23 -25.62
C SER A 39 4.88 13.34 -24.49
N LEU A 40 3.98 12.63 -23.82
CA LEU A 40 4.33 11.66 -22.76
C LEU A 40 5.47 10.72 -23.18
N SER A 41 5.42 10.21 -24.39
CA SER A 41 6.46 9.34 -24.95
C SER A 41 7.81 10.05 -25.10
N GLY A 42 7.82 11.35 -25.41
CA GLY A 42 9.04 12.16 -25.45
C GLY A 42 9.66 12.31 -24.06
N ILE A 43 8.83 12.60 -23.05
CA ILE A 43 9.26 12.71 -21.65
C ILE A 43 9.90 11.39 -21.18
N MET A 44 9.22 10.27 -21.40
CA MET A 44 9.69 8.95 -21.00
C MET A 44 11.01 8.57 -21.68
N ARG A 45 11.14 8.80 -22.99
CA ARG A 45 12.39 8.52 -23.73
C ARG A 45 13.55 9.39 -23.25
N PHE A 46 13.28 10.65 -22.90
CA PHE A 46 14.31 11.55 -22.42
C PHE A 46 14.76 11.20 -20.99
N LYS A 47 13.80 10.83 -20.11
CA LYS A 47 14.09 10.25 -18.80
C LYS A 47 14.96 9.00 -18.95
N GLU A 48 14.55 8.04 -19.76
CA GLU A 48 15.26 6.75 -19.93
C GLU A 48 16.70 6.97 -20.40
N LYS A 49 16.92 7.93 -21.30
CA LYS A 49 18.25 8.21 -21.84
C LYS A 49 19.23 8.78 -20.81
N TRP A 50 18.76 9.66 -19.93
CA TRP A 50 19.63 10.45 -19.04
C TRP A 50 19.51 10.09 -17.56
N MET A 51 18.44 9.39 -17.18
CA MET A 51 18.13 8.96 -15.81
C MET A 51 18.23 10.09 -14.76
N GLY A 52 17.90 11.31 -15.18
CA GLY A 52 17.95 12.52 -14.35
C GLY A 52 16.68 12.76 -13.52
N THR A 53 16.65 13.90 -12.82
CA THR A 53 15.47 14.31 -12.04
C THR A 53 14.39 14.85 -12.98
N LEU A 54 13.23 14.19 -13.01
CA LEU A 54 12.14 14.60 -13.89
C LEU A 54 11.32 15.73 -13.26
N LEU A 55 11.14 16.82 -13.99
CA LEU A 55 10.27 17.93 -13.62
C LEU A 55 8.95 17.83 -14.37
N ILE A 56 7.84 17.91 -13.63
CA ILE A 56 6.48 17.91 -14.15
C ILE A 56 5.75 19.14 -13.63
N ASP A 57 5.14 19.90 -14.53
CA ASP A 57 4.24 21.01 -14.19
C ASP A 57 2.77 20.57 -14.34
N GLU A 58 1.85 21.28 -13.71
CA GLU A 58 0.42 20.95 -13.77
C GLU A 58 -0.12 20.98 -15.19
N SER A 59 0.43 21.84 -16.05
CA SER A 59 0.07 21.89 -17.47
C SER A 59 0.32 20.57 -18.21
N ASP A 60 1.21 19.72 -17.67
CA ASP A 60 1.56 18.43 -18.26
C ASP A 60 0.61 17.31 -17.77
N LEU A 61 -0.22 17.58 -16.76
CA LEU A 61 -1.18 16.65 -16.17
C LEU A 61 -2.61 16.95 -16.66
N LYS A 62 -3.26 15.95 -17.23
CA LYS A 62 -4.71 15.98 -17.48
C LYS A 62 -5.39 15.41 -16.25
N GLY A 63 -5.67 16.26 -15.26
CA GLY A 63 -6.13 16.00 -13.87
C GLY A 63 -7.19 14.92 -13.56
N ASP A 64 -7.05 13.70 -14.08
CA ASP A 64 -7.88 12.54 -13.84
C ASP A 64 -7.02 11.29 -13.60
N GLN A 65 -7.55 10.31 -12.86
CA GLN A 65 -6.83 9.06 -12.51
C GLN A 65 -6.47 8.21 -13.74
N SER A 66 -7.15 8.48 -14.86
CA SER A 66 -6.91 7.82 -16.14
C SER A 66 -5.66 8.32 -16.86
N ASP A 67 -5.05 9.43 -16.40
CA ASP A 67 -3.86 10.00 -17.03
C ASP A 67 -2.68 9.00 -16.97
N PRO A 68 -2.15 8.58 -18.14
CA PRO A 68 -0.98 7.71 -18.18
C PRO A 68 0.25 8.29 -17.47
N LEU A 69 0.38 9.61 -17.34
CA LEU A 69 1.45 10.24 -16.58
C LEU A 69 1.29 9.99 -15.07
N VAL A 70 0.06 10.04 -14.54
CA VAL A 70 -0.22 9.69 -13.12
C VAL A 70 0.12 8.22 -12.86
N LYS A 71 -0.19 7.32 -13.80
CA LYS A 71 0.22 5.91 -13.71
C LYS A 71 1.74 5.75 -13.70
N TYR A 72 2.44 6.46 -14.59
CA TYR A 72 3.90 6.47 -14.64
C TYR A 72 4.51 6.98 -13.32
N LEU A 73 3.97 8.05 -12.75
CA LEU A 73 4.37 8.57 -11.44
C LEU A 73 4.22 7.53 -10.32
N ASN A 74 3.07 6.84 -10.30
CA ASN A 74 2.77 5.84 -9.30
C ASN A 74 3.68 4.62 -9.36
N LEU A 75 3.96 4.10 -10.57
CA LEU A 75 4.93 3.00 -10.75
C LEU A 75 6.34 3.43 -10.36
N GLY A 76 6.72 4.67 -10.66
CA GLY A 76 8.06 5.20 -10.40
C GLY A 76 8.40 5.48 -8.94
N PHE A 77 7.52 5.12 -8.01
CA PHE A 77 7.75 5.19 -6.57
C PHE A 77 8.67 4.06 -6.07
N GLU A 78 8.57 2.89 -6.70
CA GLU A 78 9.30 1.67 -6.38
C GLU A 78 10.15 1.23 -7.57
N LYS A 79 11.30 0.59 -7.29
CA LYS A 79 12.09 -0.05 -8.35
C LYS A 79 11.32 -1.22 -8.98
N ASP A 80 11.77 -1.66 -10.15
CA ASP A 80 11.30 -2.87 -10.82
C ASP A 80 9.81 -2.89 -11.21
N ASN A 81 9.24 -1.69 -11.40
CA ASN A 81 7.87 -1.49 -11.85
C ASN A 81 7.85 -0.85 -13.25
N PRO A 82 8.07 -1.62 -14.33
CA PRO A 82 8.17 -1.07 -15.68
C PRO A 82 6.84 -0.49 -16.18
N PHE A 83 6.92 0.60 -16.94
CA PHE A 83 5.78 1.18 -17.63
C PHE A 83 5.79 0.75 -19.12
N LEU A 84 4.71 0.13 -19.56
CA LEU A 84 4.59 -0.44 -20.91
C LEU A 84 3.75 0.45 -21.83
N LEU A 85 4.25 0.72 -23.04
CA LEU A 85 3.51 1.39 -24.11
C LEU A 85 3.60 0.59 -25.40
N THR A 86 2.47 0.22 -25.98
CA THR A 86 2.41 -0.36 -27.32
C THR A 86 2.57 0.72 -28.38
N ASP A 87 3.34 0.43 -29.44
CA ASP A 87 3.47 1.33 -30.59
C ASP A 87 2.14 1.39 -31.35
N LYS A 88 1.69 2.61 -31.68
CA LYS A 88 0.40 2.82 -32.37
C LYS A 88 0.43 2.42 -33.84
N GLY A 89 1.60 2.43 -34.47
CA GLY A 89 1.82 2.01 -35.85
C GLY A 89 2.15 0.52 -35.99
N ASP A 90 2.54 -0.15 -34.89
CA ASP A 90 2.89 -1.57 -34.88
C ASP A 90 2.55 -2.21 -33.53
N LEU A 91 1.40 -2.88 -33.46
CA LEU A 91 0.90 -3.50 -32.22
C LEU A 91 1.78 -4.64 -31.69
N SER A 92 2.71 -5.16 -32.52
CA SER A 92 3.69 -6.18 -32.08
C SER A 92 4.85 -5.58 -31.28
N LYS A 93 5.05 -4.26 -31.34
CA LYS A 93 6.13 -3.56 -30.65
C LYS A 93 5.64 -2.97 -29.33
N ILE A 94 6.33 -3.36 -28.26
CA ILE A 94 6.09 -2.85 -26.91
C ILE A 94 7.35 -2.09 -26.48
N HIS A 95 7.17 -0.84 -26.08
CA HIS A 95 8.19 -0.04 -25.42
C HIS A 95 8.08 -0.21 -23.91
N ILE A 96 9.22 -0.47 -23.29
CA ILE A 96 9.36 -0.63 -21.85
C ILE A 96 10.14 0.59 -21.34
N PHE A 97 9.60 1.28 -20.34
CA PHE A 97 10.23 2.42 -19.69
C PHE A 97 10.41 2.15 -18.21
N ASP A 98 11.52 2.61 -17.63
CA ASP A 98 11.72 2.62 -16.20
C ASP A 98 11.18 3.94 -15.62
N PRO A 99 10.09 3.93 -14.84
CA PRO A 99 9.58 5.12 -14.18
C PRO A 99 10.35 5.48 -12.91
N PHE A 100 11.19 4.59 -12.37
CA PHE A 100 11.87 4.83 -11.10
C PHE A 100 12.85 6.00 -11.21
N GLY A 101 12.81 6.89 -10.22
CA GLY A 101 13.71 8.05 -10.16
C GLY A 101 13.13 9.21 -9.36
N PRO A 102 13.96 10.16 -8.92
CA PRO A 102 13.50 11.38 -8.27
C PRO A 102 12.69 12.24 -9.25
N LYS A 103 11.60 12.83 -8.76
CA LYS A 103 10.71 13.68 -9.55
C LYS A 103 10.34 14.90 -8.74
N LEU A 104 10.26 16.05 -9.40
CA LEU A 104 9.74 17.29 -8.85
C LEU A 104 8.44 17.61 -9.56
N ILE A 105 7.38 17.86 -8.79
CA ILE A 105 6.05 18.11 -9.33
C ILE A 105 5.58 19.46 -8.83
N ALA A 106 5.07 20.33 -9.70
CA ALA A 106 4.38 21.54 -9.28
C ALA A 106 2.90 21.43 -9.64
N MET A 107 2.02 21.67 -8.66
CA MET A 107 0.57 21.64 -8.88
C MET A 107 -0.12 22.81 -8.17
N ARG A 108 -1.20 23.35 -8.75
CA ARG A 108 -2.09 24.28 -8.05
C ARG A 108 -2.97 23.58 -7.03
N GLN A 109 -3.47 22.39 -7.36
CA GLN A 109 -4.31 21.57 -6.49
C GLN A 109 -3.64 20.24 -6.16
N PRO A 110 -3.95 19.64 -4.99
CA PRO A 110 -3.50 18.28 -4.67
C PRO A 110 -3.95 17.27 -5.74
N PHE A 111 -3.26 16.13 -5.81
CA PHE A 111 -3.74 15.04 -6.67
C PHE A 111 -5.14 14.59 -6.22
N ARG A 112 -6.05 14.42 -7.19
CA ARG A 112 -7.37 13.83 -6.92
C ARG A 112 -7.27 12.38 -6.45
N ASP A 113 -6.21 11.69 -6.87
CA ASP A 113 -5.92 10.34 -6.41
C ASP A 113 -5.15 10.36 -5.08
N SER A 114 -5.82 9.91 -4.02
CA SER A 114 -5.23 9.77 -2.69
C SER A 114 -4.00 8.86 -2.67
N ALA A 115 -3.92 7.87 -3.57
CA ALA A 115 -2.78 6.98 -3.63
C ALA A 115 -1.54 7.72 -4.15
N THR A 116 -1.69 8.54 -5.20
CA THR A 116 -0.63 9.40 -5.77
C THR A 116 -0.17 10.47 -4.78
N GLU A 117 -1.11 11.19 -4.15
CA GLU A 117 -0.79 12.19 -3.12
C GLU A 117 -0.06 11.54 -1.93
N GLY A 118 -0.51 10.34 -1.54
CA GLY A 118 0.15 9.52 -0.53
C GLY A 118 1.50 8.93 -0.97
N ARG A 119 2.07 9.27 -2.15
CA ARG A 119 3.46 8.92 -2.52
C ARG A 119 4.38 10.15 -2.52
N CYS A 120 3.86 11.29 -2.09
CA CYS A 120 4.43 12.60 -2.35
C CYS A 120 4.76 13.39 -1.06
N LEU A 121 6.01 13.85 -0.91
CA LEU A 121 6.45 14.74 0.17
C LEU A 121 5.99 16.18 -0.10
N SER A 122 4.69 16.44 0.01
CA SER A 122 4.13 17.73 -0.39
C SER A 122 4.66 18.87 0.48
N PHE A 123 4.99 19.98 -0.19
CA PHE A 123 5.40 21.23 0.42
C PHE A 123 4.52 22.36 -0.11
N SER A 124 3.90 23.10 0.80
CA SER A 124 3.01 24.22 0.47
C SER A 124 3.65 25.52 0.94
N PRO A 125 4.34 26.30 0.08
CA PRO A 125 4.93 27.57 0.50
C PRO A 125 3.85 28.60 0.83
N ASP A 126 4.12 29.38 1.88
CA ASP A 126 3.36 30.58 2.20
C ASP A 126 3.82 31.77 1.34
N GLU A 127 2.94 32.76 1.20
CA GLU A 127 3.31 34.02 0.57
C GLU A 127 4.37 34.73 1.41
N THR A 128 5.41 35.23 0.73
CA THR A 128 6.51 35.87 1.44
C THR A 128 6.12 37.30 1.81
N THR A 129 6.36 37.69 3.06
CA THR A 129 6.27 39.07 3.53
C THR A 129 7.60 39.82 3.41
N ARG A 130 8.63 39.16 2.90
CA ARG A 130 9.97 39.71 2.76
C ARG A 130 10.07 40.58 1.51
N GLU A 131 10.43 41.84 1.71
CA GLU A 131 10.62 42.81 0.62
C GLU A 131 12.03 42.75 0.00
N ASP A 132 12.97 42.03 0.63
CA ASP A 132 14.37 41.93 0.17
C ASP A 132 14.59 40.87 -0.92
N ILE A 133 13.54 40.12 -1.29
CA ILE A 133 13.61 39.08 -2.32
C ILE A 133 13.37 39.72 -3.69
N PRO A 134 14.37 39.74 -4.59
CA PRO A 134 14.19 40.35 -5.89
C PRO A 134 13.19 39.56 -6.74
N PRO A 135 12.33 40.24 -7.54
CA PRO A 135 11.33 39.57 -8.38
C PRO A 135 11.99 38.68 -9.43
N GLU A 136 13.17 39.08 -9.93
CA GLU A 136 14.00 38.32 -10.86
C GLU A 136 15.28 37.82 -10.17
N LEU A 137 15.75 36.65 -10.59
CA LEU A 137 17.00 36.11 -10.07
C LEU A 137 18.18 36.96 -10.55
N PRO A 138 19.10 37.38 -9.67
CA PRO A 138 20.24 38.20 -10.05
C PRO A 138 21.23 37.41 -10.92
N SER A 139 22.12 38.11 -11.63
CA SER A 139 23.12 37.48 -12.52
C SER A 139 24.02 36.47 -11.80
N ARG A 140 24.38 36.74 -10.54
CA ARG A 140 25.19 35.84 -9.68
C ARG A 140 24.53 34.49 -9.38
N TYR A 141 23.22 34.36 -9.62
CA TYR A 141 22.46 33.14 -9.33
C TYR A 141 23.08 31.91 -10.00
N THR A 142 23.51 32.02 -11.26
CA THR A 142 24.07 30.89 -11.99
C THR A 142 25.38 30.41 -11.37
N ASP A 143 26.21 31.34 -10.91
CA ASP A 143 27.50 31.05 -10.27
C ASP A 143 27.28 30.42 -8.89
N GLU A 144 26.35 30.97 -8.10
CA GLU A 144 25.96 30.43 -6.79
C GLU A 144 25.39 29.00 -6.91
N VAL A 145 24.55 28.75 -7.92
CA VAL A 145 24.04 27.40 -8.21
C VAL A 145 25.19 26.46 -8.57
N ALA A 146 26.13 26.89 -9.42
CA ALA A 146 27.26 26.05 -9.80
C ALA A 146 28.14 25.68 -8.59
N GLU A 147 28.39 26.63 -7.70
CA GLU A 147 29.13 26.41 -6.45
C GLU A 147 28.41 25.42 -5.53
N ILE A 148 27.11 25.63 -5.28
CA ILE A 148 26.31 24.73 -4.43
C ILE A 148 26.25 23.32 -5.05
N ARG A 149 26.10 23.19 -6.37
CA ARG A 149 26.13 21.88 -7.04
C ARG A 149 27.47 21.18 -6.88
N ALA A 150 28.58 21.91 -6.94
CA ALA A 150 29.91 21.34 -6.69
C ALA A 150 30.03 20.83 -5.24
N LEU A 151 29.50 21.59 -4.27
CA LEU A 151 29.44 21.17 -2.86
C LEU A 151 28.55 19.93 -2.66
N ILE A 152 27.36 19.90 -3.26
CA ILE A 152 26.45 18.74 -3.21
C ILE A 152 27.12 17.51 -3.83
N ALA A 153 27.77 17.67 -4.98
CA ALA A 153 28.48 16.59 -5.65
C ALA A 153 29.63 16.04 -4.80
N ARG A 154 30.44 16.93 -4.20
CA ARG A 154 31.50 16.54 -3.27
C ARG A 154 30.94 15.77 -2.07
N PHE A 155 29.93 16.33 -1.41
CA PHE A 155 29.25 15.70 -0.27
C PHE A 155 28.72 14.31 -0.64
N THR A 156 28.07 14.20 -1.80
CA THR A 156 27.52 12.92 -2.28
C THR A 156 28.60 11.87 -2.49
N LEU A 157 29.75 12.26 -3.09
CA LEU A 157 30.87 11.34 -3.34
C LEU A 157 31.59 10.95 -2.05
N GLU A 158 31.76 11.89 -1.12
CA GLU A 158 32.41 11.69 0.17
C GLU A 158 31.64 10.70 1.05
N HIS A 159 30.31 10.84 1.12
CA HIS A 159 29.45 10.00 1.95
C HIS A 159 28.79 8.85 1.19
N TRP A 160 29.15 8.60 -0.08
CA TRP A 160 28.49 7.60 -0.92
C TRP A 160 28.48 6.20 -0.29
N SER A 161 29.59 5.80 0.32
CA SER A 161 29.74 4.50 0.98
C SER A 161 29.11 4.42 2.37
N GLU A 162 28.79 5.57 2.99
CA GLU A 162 28.20 5.65 4.32
C GLU A 162 26.68 5.48 4.28
N VAL A 163 26.07 5.68 3.11
CA VAL A 163 24.63 5.54 2.89
C VAL A 163 24.28 4.08 2.58
N SER A 164 23.80 3.36 3.59
CA SER A 164 23.25 2.01 3.42
C SER A 164 21.81 1.89 3.93
N GLU A 165 21.14 0.78 3.62
CA GLU A 165 19.79 0.50 4.15
C GLU A 165 19.81 0.27 5.67
N ASP A 166 20.97 -0.05 6.25
CA ASP A 166 21.14 -0.27 7.69
C ASP A 166 21.12 1.04 8.49
N CYS A 167 21.41 2.17 7.84
CA CYS A 167 21.38 3.50 8.46
C CYS A 167 19.95 4.06 8.63
N MET A 168 18.91 3.26 8.32
CA MET A 168 17.53 3.71 8.33
C MET A 168 17.02 3.99 9.75
N LEU A 169 16.50 5.20 9.96
CA LEU A 169 15.91 5.57 11.24
C LEU A 169 14.60 4.80 11.50
N SER A 170 14.52 4.13 12.64
CA SER A 170 13.30 3.41 13.05
C SER A 170 12.21 4.39 13.47
N CYS A 171 11.03 4.25 12.88
CA CYS A 171 9.82 5.01 13.22
C CYS A 171 8.78 4.14 13.95
N ASN A 172 9.22 3.04 14.57
CA ASN A 172 8.32 2.11 15.25
C ASN A 172 7.77 2.74 16.54
N GLY A 173 6.51 2.46 16.87
CA GLY A 173 5.84 3.00 18.06
C GLY A 173 5.38 4.46 17.99
N MET A 174 5.75 5.22 16.96
CA MET A 174 5.45 6.66 16.87
C MET A 174 4.01 7.02 16.42
N GLY A 175 3.14 6.04 16.17
CA GLY A 175 1.79 6.30 15.66
C GLY A 175 1.74 6.95 14.27
N ILE A 176 2.86 6.93 13.53
CA ILE A 176 2.99 7.43 12.16
C ILE A 176 2.40 6.42 11.18
N GLU A 177 1.64 6.89 10.20
CA GLU A 177 1.03 6.03 9.20
C GLU A 177 2.07 5.31 8.33
N GLY A 178 1.78 4.06 7.93
CA GLY A 178 2.73 3.23 7.19
C GLY A 178 3.20 3.83 5.87
N ARG A 179 2.33 4.58 5.19
CA ARG A 179 2.65 5.21 3.91
C ARG A 179 3.64 6.37 4.06
N LEU A 180 3.43 7.23 5.05
CA LEU A 180 4.36 8.31 5.37
C LEU A 180 5.74 7.76 5.78
N LYS A 181 5.78 6.68 6.56
CA LYS A 181 7.05 5.98 6.87
C LYS A 181 7.78 5.54 5.60
N GLN A 182 7.06 4.90 4.68
CA GLN A 182 7.63 4.39 3.43
C GLN A 182 8.22 5.50 2.55
N MET A 183 7.51 6.63 2.43
CA MET A 183 7.97 7.79 1.67
C MET A 183 9.17 8.48 2.32
N ALA A 184 9.23 8.51 3.63
CA ALA A 184 10.29 9.20 4.36
C ALA A 184 11.59 8.38 4.46
N ARG A 185 11.59 7.10 4.06
CA ARG A 185 12.76 6.21 4.09
C ARG A 185 14.00 6.82 3.43
N PRO A 186 13.95 7.39 2.21
CA PRO A 186 15.15 7.94 1.57
C PRO A 186 15.74 9.12 2.36
N LEU A 187 14.88 9.99 2.90
CA LEU A 187 15.31 11.10 3.75
C LEU A 187 15.91 10.62 5.07
N SER A 188 15.37 9.56 5.66
CA SER A 188 15.85 9.03 6.94
C SER A 188 17.32 8.63 6.88
N VAL A 189 17.77 8.07 5.76
CA VAL A 189 19.15 7.61 5.56
C VAL A 189 20.07 8.80 5.28
N ILE A 190 19.65 9.75 4.44
CA ILE A 190 20.48 10.92 4.13
C ILE A 190 20.67 11.80 5.37
N LEU A 191 19.63 11.93 6.19
CA LEU A 191 19.67 12.77 7.38
C LEU A 191 20.62 12.22 8.45
N THR A 192 20.95 10.92 8.49
CA THR A 192 21.91 10.41 9.48
C THR A 192 23.33 10.98 9.30
N LEU A 193 23.64 11.51 8.12
CA LEU A 193 24.91 12.20 7.85
C LEU A 193 25.01 13.57 8.55
N PHE A 194 23.90 14.09 9.08
CA PHE A 194 23.84 15.39 9.75
C PHE A 194 23.74 15.22 11.28
N PRO A 195 24.44 16.05 12.08
CA PRO A 195 24.44 15.94 13.54
C PRO A 195 23.05 16.00 14.20
N ASP A 196 22.15 16.81 13.65
CA ASP A 196 20.77 17.02 14.11
C ASP A 196 19.73 16.28 13.25
N GLY A 197 20.18 15.41 12.33
CA GLY A 197 19.31 14.89 11.29
C GLY A 197 18.20 13.98 11.79
N GLN A 198 18.43 13.20 12.86
CA GLN A 198 17.38 12.40 13.49
C GLN A 198 16.27 13.29 14.06
N GLU A 199 16.62 14.35 14.79
CA GLU A 199 15.65 15.28 15.33
C GLU A 199 14.85 15.96 14.20
N ARG A 200 15.56 16.47 13.19
CA ARG A 200 14.96 17.12 12.02
C ARG A 200 13.98 16.21 11.29
N PHE A 201 14.34 14.93 11.14
CA PHE A 201 13.49 13.91 10.52
C PHE A 201 12.21 13.65 11.33
N LEU A 202 12.33 13.47 12.64
CA LEU A 202 11.19 13.21 13.52
C LEU A 202 10.26 14.43 13.60
N GLN A 203 10.82 15.64 13.67
CA GLN A 203 10.05 16.89 13.64
C GLN A 203 9.24 16.99 12.33
N TYR A 204 9.89 16.75 11.18
CA TYR A 204 9.21 16.74 9.88
C TYR A 204 8.08 15.71 9.82
N LEU A 205 8.34 14.46 10.25
CA LEU A 205 7.35 13.40 10.24
C LEU A 205 6.14 13.73 11.12
N ASN A 206 6.36 14.27 12.31
CA ASN A 206 5.28 14.66 13.22
C ASN A 206 4.46 15.82 12.65
N ALA A 207 5.12 16.84 12.10
CA ALA A 207 4.44 17.96 11.46
C ALA A 207 3.59 17.48 10.28
N ARG A 208 4.14 16.60 9.43
CA ARG A 208 3.44 16.06 8.27
C ARG A 208 2.29 15.14 8.66
N GLN A 209 2.45 14.31 9.68
CA GLN A 209 1.38 13.47 10.22
C GLN A 209 0.21 14.32 10.75
N LYS A 210 0.50 15.42 11.45
CA LYS A 210 -0.51 16.38 11.91
C LYS A 210 -1.26 17.01 10.75
N GLU A 211 -0.55 17.48 9.73
CA GLU A 211 -1.17 18.07 8.53
C GLU A 211 -2.07 17.07 7.80
N ILE A 212 -1.60 15.83 7.58
CA ILE A 212 -2.40 14.78 6.94
C ILE A 212 -3.67 14.47 7.73
N ARG A 213 -3.57 14.41 9.07
CA ARG A 213 -4.75 14.19 9.94
C ARG A 213 -5.73 15.35 9.86
N ARG A 214 -5.25 16.59 9.91
CA ARG A 214 -6.09 17.78 9.77
C ARG A 214 -6.85 17.78 8.44
N THR A 215 -6.15 17.58 7.32
CA THR A 215 -6.77 17.55 5.99
C THR A 215 -7.81 16.44 5.86
N ARG A 216 -7.58 15.27 6.47
CA ARG A 216 -8.57 14.18 6.50
C ARG A 216 -9.75 14.48 7.41
N ALA A 217 -9.54 15.13 8.55
CA ALA A 217 -10.62 15.57 9.44
C ALA A 217 -11.54 16.59 8.77
N GLU A 218 -10.97 17.45 7.90
CA GLU A 218 -11.70 18.42 7.08
C GLU A 218 -12.33 17.81 5.81
N SER A 219 -12.03 16.55 5.48
CA SER A 219 -12.64 15.87 4.33
C SER A 219 -14.13 15.61 4.56
N MET A 220 -14.87 15.26 3.51
CA MET A 220 -16.30 14.94 3.65
C MET A 220 -16.52 13.76 4.61
N GLU A 221 -15.67 12.74 4.55
CA GLU A 221 -15.64 11.60 5.46
C GLU A 221 -15.34 12.05 6.89
N GLY A 222 -14.30 12.86 7.07
CA GLY A 222 -13.89 13.39 8.37
C GLY A 222 -14.96 14.25 9.01
N GLY A 223 -15.53 15.20 8.27
CA GLY A 223 -16.61 16.07 8.75
C GLY A 223 -17.85 15.27 9.15
N MET A 224 -18.27 14.28 8.35
CA MET A 224 -19.40 13.41 8.71
C MET A 224 -19.12 12.55 9.95
N PHE A 225 -17.90 12.02 10.07
CA PHE A 225 -17.51 11.21 11.21
C PHE A 225 -17.40 12.05 12.49
N ASN A 226 -16.73 13.20 12.43
CA ASN A 226 -16.55 14.09 13.58
C ASN A 226 -17.88 14.67 14.06
N TYR A 227 -18.81 14.99 13.16
CA TYR A 227 -20.17 15.38 13.56
C TYR A 227 -20.94 14.21 14.22
N ALA A 228 -20.82 13.00 13.68
CA ALA A 228 -21.40 11.81 14.31
C ALA A 228 -20.83 11.56 15.71
N LEU A 229 -19.53 11.80 15.89
CA LEU A 229 -18.84 11.68 17.18
C LEU A 229 -19.30 12.75 18.17
N SER A 230 -19.41 14.00 17.73
CA SER A 230 -19.90 15.13 18.55
C SER A 230 -21.32 14.88 19.07
N LEU A 231 -22.23 14.37 18.21
CA LEU A 231 -23.56 13.91 18.63
C LEU A 231 -23.46 12.79 19.68
N ALA A 232 -22.59 11.80 19.44
CA ALA A 232 -22.43 10.64 20.30
C ALA A 232 -21.84 10.98 21.69
N GLN A 233 -20.98 12.01 21.76
CA GLN A 233 -20.40 12.53 23.00
C GLN A 233 -21.33 13.51 23.73
N GLY A 234 -22.38 13.99 23.06
CA GLY A 234 -23.32 14.97 23.61
C GLY A 234 -22.80 16.40 23.59
N GLU A 235 -21.78 16.69 22.78
CA GLU A 235 -21.31 18.05 22.51
C GLU A 235 -22.32 18.80 21.63
N GLU A 236 -22.87 18.10 20.63
CA GLU A 236 -23.99 18.55 19.82
C GLU A 236 -25.28 17.92 20.36
N ASP A 237 -26.23 18.73 20.82
CA ASP A 237 -27.47 18.26 21.44
C ASP A 237 -28.69 18.45 20.52
N LEU A 238 -29.40 17.35 20.27
CA LEU A 238 -30.65 17.28 19.50
C LEU A 238 -31.87 16.96 20.37
N MET A 239 -31.76 17.06 21.70
CA MET A 239 -32.84 16.72 22.63
C MET A 239 -34.08 17.59 22.43
N GLY A 240 -33.89 18.86 22.08
CA GLY A 240 -34.96 19.81 21.75
C GLY A 240 -35.58 19.62 20.36
N ASP A 241 -34.99 18.76 19.51
CA ASP A 241 -35.47 18.56 18.15
C ASP A 241 -36.78 17.73 18.12
N PRO A 242 -37.84 18.20 17.44
CA PRO A 242 -39.13 17.50 17.39
C PRO A 242 -39.05 16.08 16.81
N GLU A 243 -38.12 15.84 15.88
CA GLU A 243 -37.93 14.56 15.23
C GLU A 243 -36.94 13.67 16.00
N PHE A 244 -35.84 14.23 16.50
CA PHE A 244 -34.71 13.46 17.05
C PHE A 244 -34.69 13.35 18.58
N GLY A 245 -35.37 14.24 19.32
CA GLY A 245 -35.38 14.21 20.79
C GLY A 245 -35.87 12.88 21.38
N LYS A 246 -36.70 12.13 20.63
CA LYS A 246 -37.17 10.78 21.00
C LYS A 246 -36.07 9.71 21.10
N TYR A 247 -34.86 9.99 20.62
CA TYR A 247 -33.71 9.08 20.68
C TYR A 247 -32.81 9.31 21.91
N TYR A 248 -33.20 10.26 22.79
CA TYR A 248 -32.56 10.48 24.07
C TYR A 248 -33.24 9.67 25.17
N TYR A 249 -32.45 9.14 26.08
CA TYR A 249 -32.90 8.48 27.31
C TYR A 249 -31.94 8.87 28.44
N GLU A 250 -32.48 9.31 29.57
CA GLU A 250 -31.70 9.84 30.71
C GLU A 250 -30.68 10.92 30.32
N GLY A 251 -31.06 11.81 29.39
CA GLY A 251 -30.20 12.89 28.92
C GLY A 251 -29.06 12.46 27.98
N ARG A 252 -29.00 11.18 27.60
CA ARG A 252 -27.97 10.64 26.68
C ARG A 252 -28.58 10.16 25.38
N ILE A 253 -27.92 10.48 24.26
CA ILE A 253 -28.29 9.94 22.95
C ILE A 253 -28.06 8.43 22.94
N GLN A 254 -29.06 7.69 22.48
CA GLN A 254 -28.99 6.22 22.46
C GLN A 254 -28.43 5.68 21.14
N VAL A 255 -28.44 6.51 20.10
CA VAL A 255 -28.11 6.09 18.73
C VAL A 255 -27.84 7.28 17.81
N VAL A 256 -26.90 7.10 16.87
CA VAL A 256 -26.65 8.08 15.79
C VAL A 256 -27.22 7.56 14.47
N LEU A 257 -28.21 8.27 13.92
CA LEU A 257 -28.86 7.92 12.65
C LEU A 257 -28.20 8.68 11.49
N PRO A 258 -28.14 8.10 10.27
CA PRO A 258 -27.72 8.83 9.08
C PRO A 258 -28.53 10.11 8.83
N LYS A 259 -29.80 10.14 9.27
CA LYS A 259 -30.67 11.32 9.12
C LYS A 259 -30.23 12.49 10.02
N MET A 260 -29.77 12.21 11.25
CA MET A 260 -29.28 13.26 12.16
C MET A 260 -28.07 13.98 11.58
N ILE A 261 -27.13 13.21 11.02
CA ILE A 261 -25.93 13.75 10.36
C ILE A 261 -26.31 14.50 9.07
N ALA A 262 -27.24 13.94 8.30
CA ALA A 262 -27.69 14.54 7.05
C ALA A 262 -28.34 15.92 7.28
N GLU A 263 -29.13 16.07 8.34
CA GLU A 263 -29.81 17.31 8.69
C GLU A 263 -28.82 18.37 9.18
N GLY A 264 -27.91 18.00 10.07
CA GLY A 264 -26.85 18.90 10.57
C GLY A 264 -25.91 19.40 9.46
N LEU A 265 -25.51 18.51 8.55
CA LEU A 265 -24.58 18.82 7.46
C LEU A 265 -25.28 19.22 6.15
N LYS A 266 -26.61 19.40 6.16
CA LYS A 266 -27.42 19.79 4.99
C LYS A 266 -27.15 18.93 3.75
N CYS A 267 -27.08 17.62 3.92
CA CYS A 267 -26.84 16.66 2.86
C CYS A 267 -27.88 15.52 2.86
N SER A 268 -27.75 14.54 1.97
CA SER A 268 -28.69 13.41 1.93
C SER A 268 -28.23 12.26 2.83
N SER A 269 -29.16 11.55 3.48
CA SER A 269 -28.83 10.35 4.27
C SER A 269 -28.19 9.23 3.44
N ARG A 270 -28.46 9.20 2.13
CA ARG A 270 -27.79 8.30 1.18
C ARG A 270 -26.32 8.65 1.02
N THR A 271 -25.99 9.95 0.96
CA THR A 271 -24.62 10.44 0.94
C THR A 271 -23.91 10.02 2.23
N VAL A 272 -24.51 10.30 3.39
CA VAL A 272 -23.94 9.92 4.70
C VAL A 272 -23.64 8.43 4.77
N THR A 273 -24.61 7.58 4.40
CA THR A 273 -24.45 6.12 4.46
C THR A 273 -23.33 5.64 3.52
N ARG A 274 -23.24 6.22 2.32
CA ARG A 274 -22.20 5.87 1.34
C ARG A 274 -20.81 6.32 1.82
N THR A 275 -20.70 7.54 2.31
CA THR A 275 -19.43 8.14 2.75
C THR A 275 -18.91 7.44 4.00
N LEU A 276 -19.75 7.28 5.03
CA LEU A 276 -19.35 6.60 6.27
C LEU A 276 -19.18 5.08 6.07
N GLY A 277 -19.92 4.48 5.13
CA GLY A 277 -19.65 3.11 4.69
C GLY A 277 -18.26 2.96 4.03
N GLY A 278 -17.75 4.00 3.37
CA GLY A 278 -16.41 4.02 2.80
C GLY A 278 -15.28 4.03 3.82
N ILE A 279 -15.56 4.37 5.09
CA ILE A 279 -14.61 4.28 6.21
C ILE A 279 -14.91 3.10 7.15
N ASP A 280 -15.64 2.09 6.63
CA ASP A 280 -16.01 0.86 7.34
C ASP A 280 -16.98 1.05 8.53
N MET A 281 -17.80 2.10 8.52
CA MET A 281 -18.97 2.16 9.42
C MET A 281 -20.15 1.39 8.82
N GLU A 282 -20.86 0.63 9.66
CA GLU A 282 -21.95 -0.23 9.22
C GLU A 282 -23.32 0.33 9.61
N LEU A 283 -24.29 0.21 8.70
CA LEU A 283 -25.70 0.47 9.00
C LEU A 283 -26.38 -0.82 9.48
N ARG A 284 -26.68 -0.92 10.77
CA ARG A 284 -27.34 -2.11 11.36
C ARG A 284 -28.59 -1.74 12.14
N GLN A 285 -29.43 -2.73 12.41
CA GLN A 285 -30.56 -2.58 13.34
C GLN A 285 -30.08 -2.69 14.78
N LYS A 286 -30.50 -1.76 15.64
CA LYS A 286 -30.27 -1.76 17.09
C LYS A 286 -31.57 -1.55 17.84
N ARG A 287 -31.68 -2.28 18.95
CA ARG A 287 -32.72 -2.06 19.97
C ARG A 287 -32.26 -0.93 20.88
N ILE A 288 -33.05 0.13 20.95
CA ILE A 288 -32.78 1.29 21.80
C ILE A 288 -33.90 1.48 22.82
N GLN A 289 -33.56 2.04 23.96
CA GLN A 289 -34.51 2.50 24.95
C GLN A 289 -34.91 3.94 24.65
N THR A 290 -36.20 4.26 24.75
CA THR A 290 -36.73 5.61 24.58
C THR A 290 -37.70 5.89 25.72
N ALA A 291 -38.05 7.16 25.93
CA ALA A 291 -39.07 7.54 26.93
C ALA A 291 -40.44 6.84 26.71
N LYS A 292 -40.72 6.35 25.50
CA LYS A 292 -41.96 5.66 25.13
C LYS A 292 -41.83 4.13 25.08
N GLY A 293 -40.69 3.56 25.47
CA GLY A 293 -40.41 2.12 25.43
C GLY A 293 -39.27 1.73 24.49
N ILE A 294 -39.17 0.44 24.16
CA ILE A 294 -38.10 -0.11 23.33
C ILE A 294 -38.43 0.05 21.84
N LYS A 295 -37.48 0.53 21.03
CA LYS A 295 -37.64 0.72 19.59
C LYS A 295 -36.51 0.07 18.80
N ASN A 296 -36.84 -0.50 17.64
CA ASN A 296 -35.85 -0.95 16.65
C ASN A 296 -35.55 0.17 15.65
N VAL A 297 -34.27 0.49 15.47
CA VAL A 297 -33.81 1.56 14.58
C VAL A 297 -32.62 1.11 13.75
N ARG A 298 -32.50 1.61 12.51
CA ARG A 298 -31.30 1.44 11.70
C ARG A 298 -30.35 2.62 11.94
N ALA A 299 -29.12 2.31 12.31
CA ALA A 299 -28.13 3.29 12.73
C ALA A 299 -26.71 2.88 12.39
N LEU A 300 -25.81 3.86 12.49
CA LEU A 300 -24.41 3.72 12.12
C LEU A 300 -23.61 3.19 13.31
N PHE A 301 -22.75 2.21 13.04
CA PHE A 301 -21.91 1.58 14.05
C PHE A 301 -20.48 1.38 13.56
N VAL A 302 -19.57 1.35 14.52
CA VAL A 302 -18.21 0.88 14.32
C VAL A 302 -18.15 -0.60 14.70
N PRO A 303 -17.65 -1.49 13.83
CA PRO A 303 -17.78 -2.94 14.03
C PRO A 303 -16.85 -3.48 15.11
N SER A 304 -15.68 -2.85 15.36
CA SER A 304 -14.70 -3.34 16.33
C SER A 304 -13.81 -2.24 16.89
N ARG A 305 -13.15 -2.51 18.03
CA ARG A 305 -12.15 -1.61 18.63
C ARG A 305 -10.98 -1.32 17.69
N LYS A 306 -10.55 -2.31 16.89
CA LYS A 306 -9.49 -2.12 15.88
C LYS A 306 -9.90 -1.06 14.85
N LYS A 307 -11.13 -1.15 14.35
CA LYS A 307 -11.68 -0.18 13.39
C LYS A 307 -11.92 1.18 14.01
N TRP A 308 -12.34 1.23 15.27
CA TRP A 308 -12.42 2.50 16.01
C TRP A 308 -11.07 3.22 16.03
N ILE A 309 -10.01 2.52 16.45
CA ILE A 309 -8.66 3.09 16.49
C ILE A 309 -8.20 3.54 15.09
N GLU A 310 -8.47 2.74 14.05
CA GLU A 310 -8.13 3.10 12.67
C GLU A 310 -8.82 4.38 12.20
N ILE A 311 -10.14 4.50 12.42
CA ILE A 311 -10.92 5.67 12.04
C ILE A 311 -10.43 6.90 12.82
N MET A 312 -10.26 6.79 14.13
CA MET A 312 -9.78 7.88 14.98
C MET A 312 -8.37 8.35 14.58
N GLN A 313 -7.45 7.43 14.29
CA GLN A 313 -6.09 7.81 13.85
C GLN A 313 -6.05 8.53 12.49
N ARG A 314 -7.10 8.37 11.68
CA ARG A 314 -7.19 8.89 10.32
C ARG A 314 -8.02 10.16 10.18
N TYR A 315 -9.15 10.24 10.87
CA TYR A 315 -10.18 11.26 10.65
C TYR A 315 -10.46 12.15 11.86
N TYR A 316 -9.96 11.79 13.04
CA TYR A 316 -10.03 12.64 14.23
C TYR A 316 -8.76 13.46 14.36
N PHE A 317 -8.92 14.77 14.62
CA PHE A 317 -7.83 15.69 14.85
C PHE A 317 -8.15 16.56 16.07
N ASP A 318 -7.25 16.54 17.03
CA ASP A 318 -7.27 17.39 18.22
C ASP A 318 -5.92 18.10 18.33
N GLU A 319 -5.95 19.42 18.43
CA GLU A 319 -4.76 20.27 18.56
C GLU A 319 -4.01 19.99 19.86
N SER A 320 -4.71 19.55 20.91
CA SER A 320 -4.12 19.27 22.22
C SER A 320 -3.36 17.94 22.27
N GLY A 321 -3.55 17.08 21.27
CA GLY A 321 -2.89 15.78 21.18
C GLY A 321 -3.35 14.79 22.25
N GLY A 322 -4.60 14.92 22.73
CA GLY A 322 -5.18 14.06 23.75
C GLY A 322 -5.23 12.58 23.36
N GLU A 323 -5.49 11.72 24.35
CA GLU A 323 -5.72 10.30 24.11
C GLU A 323 -6.97 10.10 23.24
N ILE A 324 -6.94 9.07 22.38
CA ILE A 324 -8.09 8.71 21.56
C ILE A 324 -9.25 8.32 22.50
N PRO A 325 -10.40 9.02 22.47
CA PRO A 325 -11.53 8.70 23.34
C PRO A 325 -12.05 7.28 23.06
N GLU A 326 -12.65 6.67 24.07
CA GLU A 326 -13.33 5.39 23.89
C GLU A 326 -14.56 5.57 22.97
N CYS A 327 -14.83 4.57 22.12
CA CYS A 327 -16.00 4.57 21.26
C CYS A 327 -17.28 4.72 22.10
N PRO A 328 -18.16 5.70 21.84
CA PRO A 328 -19.42 5.84 22.57
C PRO A 328 -20.34 4.62 22.40
N GLU A 329 -21.05 4.23 23.46
CA GLU A 329 -21.97 3.07 23.46
C GLU A 329 -23.05 3.15 22.37
N CYS A 330 -23.48 4.36 22.00
CA CYS A 330 -24.44 4.57 20.93
C CYS A 330 -23.89 4.22 19.54
N MET A 331 -22.56 4.21 19.36
CA MET A 331 -21.85 3.87 18.13
C MET A 331 -21.22 2.46 18.13
N LYS A 332 -21.17 1.76 19.27
CA LYS A 332 -20.69 0.37 19.33
C LYS A 332 -21.70 -0.59 18.67
N GLY A 333 -21.21 -1.41 17.75
CA GLY A 333 -21.97 -2.51 17.15
C GLY A 333 -22.11 -3.72 18.11
N PRO A 334 -23.01 -4.68 17.83
CA PRO A 334 -23.24 -5.85 18.69
C PRO A 334 -22.00 -6.72 18.91
N GLU A 335 -21.13 -6.80 17.90
CA GLU A 335 -19.91 -7.61 17.92
C GLU A 335 -18.69 -6.88 18.49
N TYR A 336 -18.85 -5.61 18.89
CA TYR A 336 -17.75 -4.76 19.36
C TYR A 336 -17.08 -5.32 20.63
N HIS A 337 -17.84 -6.04 21.46
CA HIS A 337 -17.38 -6.66 22.71
C HIS A 337 -17.02 -8.15 22.57
N THR A 338 -17.43 -8.82 21.49
CA THR A 338 -17.39 -10.29 21.40
C THR A 338 -16.03 -10.85 20.97
N ARG A 339 -15.05 -10.00 20.63
CA ARG A 339 -13.71 -10.44 20.17
C ARG A 339 -12.57 -10.26 21.18
N GLN A 340 -12.87 -10.10 22.47
CA GLN A 340 -11.84 -10.02 23.54
C GLN A 340 -11.77 -11.24 24.48
N SER A 341 -12.63 -12.25 24.32
CA SER A 341 -12.54 -13.50 25.09
C SER A 341 -11.70 -14.55 24.35
N GLY A 342 -10.38 -14.40 24.41
CA GLY A 342 -9.45 -15.38 23.83
C GLY A 342 -8.02 -15.34 24.38
N ILE A 343 -7.75 -14.52 25.40
CA ILE A 343 -6.46 -14.52 26.09
C ILE A 343 -6.78 -14.42 27.59
N SER A 344 -7.05 -15.57 28.20
CA SER A 344 -6.98 -15.73 29.65
C SER A 344 -5.87 -16.73 29.95
N ASP A 345 -4.82 -16.21 30.59
CA ASP A 345 -3.85 -16.86 31.46
C ASP A 345 -3.88 -18.40 31.56
N ARG A 346 -2.80 -19.03 31.10
CA ARG A 346 -2.20 -20.18 31.81
C ARG A 346 -0.68 -20.13 31.72
N SER A 347 -0.08 -19.79 32.85
CA SER A 347 1.29 -20.08 33.20
C SER A 347 1.51 -21.58 33.46
N SER A 348 2.70 -22.05 33.06
CA SER A 348 3.51 -23.17 33.60
C SER A 348 2.87 -24.51 33.94
N SER A 349 3.25 -25.58 33.22
CA SER A 349 4.02 -26.73 33.78
C SER A 349 4.17 -27.90 32.77
N SER A 350 5.43 -28.24 32.49
CA SER A 350 6.06 -29.54 32.13
C SER A 350 5.24 -30.81 31.76
N GLU A 351 5.60 -31.36 30.58
CA GLU A 351 5.83 -32.79 30.21
C GLU A 351 4.70 -33.86 30.32
N PRO A 352 4.83 -35.05 29.68
CA PRO A 352 5.43 -35.42 28.40
C PRO A 352 4.50 -36.28 27.49
N VAL A 353 4.96 -36.50 26.26
CA VAL A 353 4.38 -37.33 25.19
C VAL A 353 4.24 -38.81 25.58
N PRO A 354 3.21 -39.53 25.06
CA PRO A 354 3.35 -40.95 24.77
C PRO A 354 3.19 -41.28 23.28
N SER A 355 3.91 -42.35 22.95
CA SER A 355 4.22 -42.95 21.66
C SER A 355 3.08 -43.65 20.95
N VAL A 356 3.17 -43.58 19.62
CA VAL A 356 2.83 -44.55 18.56
C VAL A 356 2.23 -45.89 19.00
N GLY A 357 1.06 -46.20 18.43
CA GLY A 357 0.51 -47.54 18.28
C GLY A 357 -0.01 -47.71 16.85
N GLU A 358 0.56 -48.68 16.15
CA GLU A 358 0.23 -49.13 14.80
C GLU A 358 -1.21 -49.67 14.67
N ILE A 359 -1.70 -49.78 13.42
CA ILE A 359 -2.26 -50.99 12.79
C ILE A 359 -3.41 -50.68 11.80
N SER A 360 -3.09 -50.93 10.53
CA SER A 360 -3.88 -51.54 9.45
C SER A 360 -5.24 -50.96 9.00
N GLY A 361 -5.35 -50.76 7.68
CA GLY A 361 -5.90 -51.83 6.84
C GLY A 361 -7.17 -51.51 6.03
N ARG A 362 -7.06 -51.82 4.73
CA ARG A 362 -8.12 -52.22 3.76
C ARG A 362 -8.95 -51.16 3.04
N SER A 363 -8.51 -50.88 1.80
CA SER A 363 -9.09 -51.32 0.50
C SER A 363 -10.61 -51.45 0.31
N ASP A 364 -11.09 -50.92 -0.83
CA ASP A 364 -11.88 -51.57 -1.90
C ASP A 364 -12.70 -50.48 -2.64
N GLU A 365 -12.33 -50.10 -3.88
CA GLU A 365 -12.73 -50.67 -5.18
C GLU A 365 -14.17 -50.36 -5.66
N ARG A 366 -14.27 -49.63 -6.80
CA ARG A 366 -15.09 -49.87 -8.04
C ARG A 366 -15.26 -48.55 -8.84
N SER A 367 -14.72 -48.45 -10.08
CA SER A 367 -15.32 -48.85 -11.39
C SER A 367 -16.47 -47.90 -11.80
N GLU A 368 -16.61 -47.30 -12.99
CA GLU A 368 -15.99 -47.48 -14.33
C GLU A 368 -16.38 -46.31 -15.28
N HIS A 369 -15.54 -46.10 -16.31
CA HIS A 369 -15.79 -45.64 -17.70
C HIS A 369 -16.39 -44.25 -18.05
N ILE A 370 -15.68 -43.49 -18.91
CA ILE A 370 -15.93 -43.32 -20.37
C ILE A 370 -14.82 -42.44 -21.03
N SER A 371 -14.16 -43.02 -22.06
CA SER A 371 -13.39 -42.54 -23.24
C SER A 371 -12.91 -41.08 -23.35
N GLU A 372 -11.58 -40.82 -23.46
CA GLU A 372 -10.74 -40.72 -24.69
C GLU A 372 -11.03 -39.43 -25.51
N ASP A 373 -10.07 -38.59 -25.91
CA ASP A 373 -8.81 -38.95 -26.55
C ASP A 373 -7.82 -37.77 -26.76
N THR A 374 -6.56 -38.11 -27.03
CA THR A 374 -5.51 -37.35 -27.78
C THR A 374 -4.65 -36.27 -27.11
N SER A 375 -3.59 -36.69 -26.38
CA SER A 375 -2.29 -35.97 -26.36
C SER A 375 -1.06 -36.84 -25.98
N ALA A 376 -1.22 -38.13 -25.71
CA ALA A 376 -0.14 -39.03 -25.23
C ALA A 376 0.92 -39.45 -26.28
N GLY A 377 0.86 -38.94 -27.51
CA GLY A 377 1.71 -39.41 -28.62
C GLY A 377 3.14 -38.85 -28.68
N ARG A 378 3.54 -37.93 -27.79
CA ARG A 378 4.86 -37.28 -27.83
C ARG A 378 5.72 -37.45 -26.57
N GLU A 379 5.16 -37.94 -25.46
CA GLU A 379 5.88 -38.06 -24.18
C GLU A 379 6.62 -39.39 -24.02
N SER A 380 6.10 -40.49 -24.60
CA SER A 380 6.62 -41.83 -24.32
C SER A 380 7.97 -42.15 -24.97
N SER A 381 8.42 -41.37 -25.96
CA SER A 381 9.70 -41.61 -26.62
C SER A 381 10.91 -40.93 -25.94
N ILE A 382 10.69 -40.04 -24.95
CA ILE A 382 11.79 -39.31 -24.28
C ILE A 382 11.99 -39.78 -22.83
N GLN A 383 10.96 -40.29 -22.15
CA GLN A 383 11.10 -40.83 -20.79
C GLN A 383 12.05 -42.04 -20.68
N SER A 384 12.32 -42.75 -21.78
CA SER A 384 13.23 -43.91 -21.78
C SER A 384 14.73 -43.56 -21.68
N GLU A 385 15.11 -42.28 -21.78
CA GLU A 385 16.53 -41.84 -21.74
C GLU A 385 16.95 -41.16 -20.44
N ILE A 386 16.01 -40.84 -19.54
CA ILE A 386 16.31 -40.15 -18.29
C ILE A 386 16.69 -41.18 -17.22
N THR A 387 17.97 -41.21 -16.82
CA THR A 387 18.48 -42.20 -15.86
C THR A 387 18.94 -41.59 -14.54
N THR A 388 19.17 -40.28 -14.53
CA THR A 388 19.64 -39.50 -13.37
C THR A 388 18.62 -38.43 -12.95
N LEU A 389 18.64 -38.05 -11.67
CA LEU A 389 17.81 -36.97 -11.14
C LEU A 389 18.15 -35.65 -11.84
N ARG A 390 19.45 -35.41 -12.09
CA ARG A 390 19.95 -34.20 -12.74
C ARG A 390 19.45 -34.05 -14.19
N GLU A 391 19.38 -35.16 -14.94
CA GLU A 391 18.80 -35.19 -16.29
C GLU A 391 17.29 -34.90 -16.26
N PHE A 392 16.57 -35.50 -15.31
CA PHE A 392 15.13 -35.27 -15.13
C PHE A 392 14.85 -33.79 -14.87
N LEU A 393 15.56 -33.20 -13.90
CA LEU A 393 15.43 -31.81 -13.51
C LEU A 393 15.67 -30.87 -14.71
N SER A 394 16.77 -31.10 -15.43
CA SER A 394 17.15 -30.30 -16.60
C SER A 394 16.11 -30.38 -17.71
N TYR A 395 15.59 -31.58 -17.99
CA TYR A 395 14.60 -31.82 -19.03
C TYR A 395 13.29 -31.05 -18.76
N HIS A 396 12.79 -31.15 -17.53
CA HIS A 396 11.57 -30.50 -17.09
C HIS A 396 11.72 -29.01 -16.78
N GLY A 397 12.92 -28.43 -16.95
CA GLY A 397 13.17 -27.00 -16.76
C GLY A 397 13.33 -26.59 -15.29
N LEU A 398 13.63 -27.54 -14.42
CA LEU A 398 13.93 -27.35 -13.02
C LEU A 398 15.44 -27.16 -12.83
N ASP A 399 15.84 -26.70 -11.65
CA ASP A 399 17.26 -26.52 -11.33
C ASP A 399 17.96 -27.88 -11.24
N PRO A 400 19.03 -28.15 -11.99
CA PRO A 400 19.72 -29.44 -11.97
C PRO A 400 20.39 -29.78 -10.62
N ASP A 401 20.70 -28.77 -9.81
CA ASP A 401 21.32 -28.95 -8.49
C ASP A 401 20.29 -29.02 -7.35
N LEU A 402 19.00 -29.10 -7.68
CA LEU A 402 17.93 -29.18 -6.71
C LEU A 402 17.87 -30.56 -6.03
N SER A 403 17.85 -30.56 -4.70
CA SER A 403 17.58 -31.78 -3.94
C SER A 403 16.08 -32.06 -3.83
N VAL A 404 15.69 -33.33 -3.97
CA VAL A 404 14.31 -33.80 -3.70
C VAL A 404 13.89 -33.57 -2.25
N ASP A 405 14.85 -33.41 -1.34
CA ASP A 405 14.58 -33.16 0.07
C ASP A 405 14.15 -31.71 0.34
N GLU A 406 14.34 -30.80 -0.63
CA GLU A 406 13.93 -29.40 -0.49
C GLU A 406 12.43 -29.19 -0.72
N TYR A 407 11.66 -30.18 -1.14
CA TYR A 407 10.26 -29.98 -1.49
C TYR A 407 9.34 -29.76 -0.27
N VAL A 408 8.64 -28.62 -0.24
CA VAL A 408 7.71 -28.24 0.84
C VAL A 408 6.33 -27.90 0.26
N PRO A 409 5.21 -28.30 0.90
CA PRO A 409 3.87 -27.88 0.48
C PRO A 409 3.57 -26.45 0.94
N VAL A 410 3.07 -25.57 0.06
CA VAL A 410 2.53 -24.26 0.45
C VAL A 410 1.31 -23.89 -0.41
N PRO A 411 0.12 -23.74 0.20
CA PRO A 411 -0.73 -22.60 -0.21
C PRO A 411 -1.62 -21.94 0.89
N THR A 412 -1.74 -20.61 0.82
CA THR A 412 -2.94 -19.71 0.89
C THR A 412 -2.45 -18.25 0.99
N GLU A 413 -2.88 -17.24 0.22
CA GLU A 413 -4.15 -16.91 -0.45
C GLU A 413 -3.95 -16.29 -1.87
N ASN A 414 -4.97 -16.42 -2.72
CA ASN A 414 -5.19 -15.75 -4.03
C ASN A 414 -4.24 -16.09 -5.20
N MET A 415 -4.13 -17.36 -5.58
CA MET A 415 -3.61 -17.75 -6.90
C MET A 415 -4.72 -18.46 -7.68
N VAL A 416 -4.96 -18.04 -8.92
CA VAL A 416 -6.10 -18.48 -9.75
C VAL A 416 -5.79 -19.74 -10.56
N ASP A 417 -4.51 -20.15 -10.70
CA ASP A 417 -4.09 -21.36 -11.42
C ASP A 417 -2.92 -22.06 -10.69
N ILE A 418 -3.04 -23.36 -10.38
CA ILE A 418 -2.09 -24.19 -9.60
C ILE A 418 -1.76 -25.45 -10.41
N PHE A 419 -0.92 -25.32 -11.44
CA PHE A 419 -0.56 -26.43 -12.34
C PHE A 419 0.90 -26.86 -12.20
N CYS A 420 1.14 -28.16 -12.44
CA CYS A 420 2.50 -28.69 -12.55
C CYS A 420 3.23 -28.08 -13.75
N ARG A 421 4.50 -27.71 -13.54
CA ARG A 421 5.33 -27.05 -14.56
C ARG A 421 6.31 -27.97 -15.27
N CYS A 422 6.30 -29.26 -14.93
CA CYS A 422 7.01 -30.28 -15.70
C CYS A 422 6.49 -30.25 -17.14
N LYS A 423 7.40 -30.07 -18.11
CA LYS A 423 7.04 -30.03 -19.54
C LYS A 423 6.20 -31.25 -19.92
N GLY A 424 5.06 -30.98 -20.57
CA GLY A 424 4.12 -32.01 -21.04
C GLY A 424 3.07 -32.45 -20.02
N CYS A 425 3.22 -32.09 -18.74
CA CYS A 425 2.29 -32.51 -17.69
C CYS A 425 0.86 -31.98 -17.92
N GLY A 426 -0.10 -32.91 -18.08
CA GLY A 426 -1.53 -32.62 -18.22
C GLY A 426 -2.37 -32.89 -16.96
N GLU A 427 -1.75 -33.03 -15.79
CA GLU A 427 -2.47 -33.26 -14.52
C GLU A 427 -3.34 -32.04 -14.15
N PRO A 428 -4.65 -32.20 -13.94
CA PRO A 428 -5.54 -31.08 -13.64
C PRO A 428 -5.44 -30.58 -12.19
N ASP A 429 -5.27 -29.26 -12.03
CA ASP A 429 -5.01 -28.43 -10.83
C ASP A 429 -5.82 -28.69 -9.54
N ARG A 430 -6.90 -29.47 -9.58
CA ARG A 430 -7.89 -29.46 -8.48
C ARG A 430 -7.78 -30.62 -7.49
N LEU A 431 -7.00 -31.65 -7.77
CA LEU A 431 -6.97 -32.86 -6.92
C LEU A 431 -5.57 -33.37 -6.55
N SER A 432 -4.50 -32.96 -7.26
CA SER A 432 -3.13 -33.38 -6.92
C SER A 432 -2.43 -32.34 -6.04
N GLN A 433 -1.87 -32.81 -4.92
CA GLN A 433 -0.99 -31.99 -4.08
C GLN A 433 0.22 -31.54 -4.90
N LEU A 434 0.40 -30.23 -5.07
CA LEU A 434 1.60 -29.67 -5.69
C LEU A 434 2.67 -29.41 -4.65
N TYR A 435 3.88 -29.82 -5.00
CA TYR A 435 5.09 -29.64 -4.21
C TYR A 435 5.90 -28.48 -4.77
N TRP A 436 6.38 -27.64 -3.88
CA TRP A 436 7.12 -26.43 -4.23
C TRP A 436 8.60 -26.61 -4.00
N ILE A 437 9.36 -25.93 -4.85
CA ILE A 437 10.81 -25.83 -4.75
C ILE A 437 11.16 -24.54 -3.99
N PRO A 438 11.77 -24.61 -2.80
CA PRO A 438 12.22 -23.44 -2.06
C PRO A 438 13.11 -22.55 -2.89
N GLY A 439 12.92 -21.24 -2.77
CA GLY A 439 13.67 -20.25 -3.56
C GLY A 439 13.26 -20.14 -5.03
N ARG A 440 12.36 -21.00 -5.54
CA ARG A 440 11.84 -20.94 -6.92
C ARG A 440 10.30 -21.01 -6.96
N PRO A 441 9.60 -19.88 -6.79
CA PRO A 441 8.13 -19.83 -6.71
C PRO A 441 7.40 -20.22 -8.01
N TYR A 442 8.12 -20.47 -9.11
CA TYR A 442 7.51 -20.89 -10.38
C TYR A 442 7.75 -22.36 -10.73
N ASN A 443 8.48 -23.09 -9.88
CA ASN A 443 8.84 -24.49 -10.14
C ASN A 443 8.01 -25.41 -9.24
N GLN A 444 6.76 -25.65 -9.65
CA GLN A 444 5.81 -26.52 -8.96
C GLN A 444 5.72 -27.89 -9.66
N VAL A 445 5.72 -28.96 -8.87
CA VAL A 445 5.75 -30.34 -9.34
C VAL A 445 4.57 -31.10 -8.74
N CYS A 446 3.81 -31.85 -9.55
CA CYS A 446 2.73 -32.69 -9.03
C CYS A 446 3.30 -33.93 -8.33
N GLN A 447 2.46 -34.59 -7.52
CA GLN A 447 2.82 -35.84 -6.83
C GLN A 447 3.52 -36.85 -7.76
N LYS A 448 3.00 -37.08 -8.96
CA LYS A 448 3.57 -38.04 -9.93
C LYS A 448 5.04 -37.74 -10.24
N HIS A 449 5.34 -36.50 -10.61
CA HIS A 449 6.69 -36.09 -10.96
C HIS A 449 7.59 -35.99 -9.72
N TYR A 450 7.04 -35.66 -8.55
CA TYR A 450 7.77 -35.69 -7.30
C TYR A 450 8.24 -37.12 -6.95
N ASP A 451 7.37 -38.11 -7.11
CA ASP A 451 7.72 -39.51 -6.86
C ASP A 451 8.76 -40.03 -7.86
N GLU A 452 8.67 -39.61 -9.12
CA GLU A 452 9.68 -39.93 -10.14
C GLU A 452 11.05 -39.35 -9.79
N MET A 453 11.09 -38.08 -9.38
CA MET A 453 12.30 -37.44 -8.87
C MET A 453 12.85 -38.17 -7.65
N LYS A 454 12.01 -38.53 -6.68
CA LYS A 454 12.42 -39.24 -5.48
C LYS A 454 13.05 -40.60 -5.82
N ASN A 455 12.45 -41.34 -6.74
CA ASN A 455 12.98 -42.62 -7.19
C ASN A 455 14.36 -42.48 -7.85
N LEU A 456 14.56 -41.45 -8.69
CA LEU A 456 15.86 -41.18 -9.33
C LEU A 456 16.91 -40.77 -8.29
N ASN A 457 16.54 -39.90 -7.33
CA ASN A 457 17.42 -39.50 -6.24
C ASN A 457 17.85 -40.68 -5.35
N GLU A 458 16.90 -41.56 -5.02
CA GLU A 458 17.20 -42.76 -4.22
C GLU A 458 18.05 -43.77 -4.97
N LYS A 459 17.91 -43.88 -6.29
CA LYS A 459 18.79 -44.72 -7.13
C LYS A 459 20.20 -44.15 -7.18
N GLU A 460 20.36 -42.84 -7.34
CA GLU A 460 21.67 -42.17 -7.33
C GLU A 460 22.37 -42.28 -5.98
N LYS A 461 21.65 -42.09 -4.86
CA LYS A 461 22.22 -42.23 -3.51
C LYS A 461 22.68 -43.67 -3.19
N LYS A 462 22.26 -44.69 -3.96
CA LYS A 462 22.62 -46.11 -3.79
C LYS A 462 23.76 -46.59 -4.70
N LEU A 463 24.10 -45.80 -5.73
CA LEU A 463 25.27 -46.00 -6.59
C LEU A 463 26.49 -45.33 -5.96
#